data_AF-A0AAN7Z3G3-F1
#
_entry.id   AF-A0AAN7Z3G3-F1
#
_cell.length_a   1.000
_cell.length_b   1.000
_cell.length_c   1.000
_cell.angle_alpha   90.00
_cell.angle_beta   90.00
_cell.angle_gamma   90.00
#
_symmetry.space_group_name_H-M   'P 1'
#
loop_
_entity.id
_entity.type
_entity.pdbx_description
1 polymer ?
#
loop_
_entity_poly.entity_id
_entity_poly.type
_entity_poly.pdbx_seq_one_letter_code
_entity_poly.pdbx_strand_id
1 'polypeptide(L)'
;MLRQGLITNCNYYWGKKYGLTPSIQFGMHLDHCLGTILENLMCHADVDIVVFNWREKEDEPFPDFEVKKQCRDFDAVLQWQDEMKLGDTIERWKALQKPVGAKQRKLPPGLAEIDPLGDGEIDGFRVSRLKDVPADCLSAAPS
;
A
#
# COMPACT_ATOMS: atom_id res chain seq x y z
N MET A 1 -0.58 14.74 -8.84
CA MET A 1 0.90 14.70 -8.71
C MET A 1 1.41 13.48 -7.95
N LEU A 2 0.78 13.02 -6.86
CA LEU A 2 1.17 11.76 -6.18
C LEU A 2 1.29 10.56 -7.12
N ARG A 3 0.23 10.29 -7.91
CA ARG A 3 0.23 9.20 -8.91
C ARG A 3 1.43 9.30 -9.86
N GLN A 4 1.79 10.51 -10.27
CA GLN A 4 2.90 10.76 -11.20
C GLN A 4 4.28 10.66 -10.53
N GLY A 5 4.35 10.74 -9.19
CA GLY A 5 5.57 10.57 -8.42
C GLY A 5 5.81 9.16 -7.89
N LEU A 6 4.85 8.23 -8.09
CA LEU A 6 5.08 6.82 -7.79
C LEU A 6 6.19 6.28 -8.71
N ILE A 7 7.15 5.56 -8.13
CA ILE A 7 8.27 4.98 -8.88
C ILE A 7 7.81 4.10 -10.05
N THR A 8 6.70 3.37 -9.88
CA THR A 8 6.07 2.54 -10.91
C THR A 8 5.50 3.35 -12.08
N ASN A 9 5.19 4.62 -11.88
CA ASN A 9 4.70 5.54 -12.91
C ASN A 9 5.80 6.49 -13.42
N CYS A 10 7.00 6.47 -12.81
CA CYS A 10 8.06 7.42 -13.10
C CYS A 10 8.48 7.35 -14.58
N ASN A 11 8.71 6.15 -15.10
CA ASN A 11 9.08 5.97 -16.52
C ASN A 11 8.01 6.48 -17.49
N TYR A 12 6.73 6.22 -17.19
CA TYR A 12 5.61 6.65 -18.03
C TYR A 12 5.49 8.18 -18.13
N TYR A 13 5.62 8.90 -17.02
CA TYR A 13 5.45 10.36 -16.99
C TYR A 13 6.75 11.14 -17.23
N TRP A 14 7.90 10.61 -16.80
CA TRP A 14 9.15 11.38 -16.69
C TRP A 14 10.35 10.72 -17.40
N GLY A 15 10.28 9.42 -17.73
CA GLY A 15 11.42 8.65 -18.25
C GLY A 15 12.06 9.26 -19.50
N LYS A 16 11.27 9.74 -20.46
CA LYS A 16 11.80 10.40 -21.68
C LYS A 16 12.50 11.73 -21.43
N LYS A 17 12.16 12.43 -20.34
CA LYS A 17 12.64 13.79 -20.05
C LYS A 17 13.82 13.80 -19.08
N TYR A 18 13.80 12.92 -18.09
CA TYR A 18 14.73 12.95 -16.96
C TYR A 18 15.35 11.58 -16.62
N GLY A 19 14.98 10.51 -17.34
CA GLY A 19 15.32 9.14 -16.92
C GLY A 19 14.81 8.86 -15.49
N LEU A 20 15.61 8.13 -14.70
CA LEU A 20 15.37 7.92 -13.25
C LEU A 20 15.99 9.02 -12.37
N THR A 21 16.35 10.17 -12.94
CA THR A 21 16.99 11.29 -12.23
C THR A 21 16.12 12.56 -12.31
N PRO A 22 15.03 12.65 -11.54
CA PRO A 22 14.12 13.79 -11.61
C PRO A 22 14.80 15.11 -11.19
N SER A 23 14.24 16.25 -11.60
CA SER A 23 14.78 17.56 -11.23
C SER A 23 14.60 17.88 -9.75
N ILE A 24 15.45 18.75 -9.20
CA ILE A 24 15.33 19.23 -7.81
C ILE A 24 13.96 19.88 -7.55
N GLN A 25 13.43 20.63 -8.53
CA GLN A 25 12.11 21.23 -8.42
C GLN A 25 11.00 20.18 -8.27
N PHE A 26 11.12 19.05 -8.96
CA PHE A 26 10.17 17.94 -8.80
C PHE A 26 10.25 17.34 -7.40
N GLY A 27 11.46 17.09 -6.89
CA GLY A 27 11.67 16.59 -5.52
C GLY A 27 11.04 17.51 -4.48
N MET A 28 11.39 18.80 -4.49
CA MET A 28 10.82 19.79 -3.55
C MET A 28 9.29 19.87 -3.63
N HIS A 29 8.72 19.77 -4.84
CA HIS A 29 7.28 19.83 -5.00
C HIS A 29 6.58 18.57 -4.49
N LEU A 30 7.18 17.40 -4.71
CA LEU A 30 6.71 16.13 -4.16
C LEU A 30 6.78 16.16 -2.62
N ASP A 31 7.89 16.61 -2.05
CA ASP A 31 8.11 16.68 -0.60
C ASP A 31 7.08 17.59 0.07
N HIS A 32 6.87 18.80 -0.47
CA HIS A 32 5.83 19.70 0.03
C HIS A 32 4.42 19.09 -0.08
N CYS A 33 4.09 18.43 -1.21
CA CYS A 33 2.79 17.78 -1.36
C CYS A 33 2.60 16.66 -0.33
N LEU A 34 3.62 15.83 -0.12
CA LEU A 34 3.61 14.77 0.88
C LEU A 34 3.48 15.33 2.29
N GLY A 35 4.18 16.44 2.58
CA GLY A 35 4.06 17.16 3.85
C GLY A 35 2.63 17.64 4.11
N THR A 36 1.98 18.27 3.13
CA THR A 36 0.58 18.72 3.25
C THR A 36 -0.39 17.55 3.46
N ILE A 37 -0.15 16.40 2.80
CA ILE A 37 -0.97 15.20 3.00
C ILE A 37 -0.76 14.63 4.41
N LEU A 38 0.49 14.56 4.86
CA LEU A 38 0.81 14.12 6.21
C LEU A 38 0.13 15.01 7.24
N GLU A 39 0.20 16.34 7.09
CA GLU A 39 -0.47 17.30 7.96
C GLU A 39 -1.99 17.05 7.97
N ASN A 40 -2.62 16.84 6.81
CA ASN A 40 -4.04 16.51 6.74
C ASN A 40 -4.38 15.18 7.44
N LEU A 41 -3.55 14.14 7.28
CA LEU A 41 -3.74 12.85 7.95
C LEU A 41 -3.59 12.98 9.47
N MET A 42 -2.62 13.78 9.95
CA MET A 42 -2.44 14.06 11.37
C MET A 42 -3.66 14.79 11.94
N CYS A 43 -4.17 15.80 11.25
CA CYS A 43 -5.41 16.49 11.66
C CYS A 43 -6.64 15.56 11.72
N HIS A 44 -6.59 14.42 11.02
CA HIS A 44 -7.69 13.47 10.91
C HIS A 44 -7.29 12.11 11.50
N ALA A 45 -6.52 12.15 12.59
CA ALA A 45 -6.10 10.98 13.35
C ALA A 45 -7.29 10.03 13.59
N ASP A 46 -7.17 8.81 13.08
CA ASP A 46 -8.28 7.87 13.07
C ASP A 46 -8.13 6.78 14.13
N VAL A 47 -9.20 6.58 14.91
CA VAL A 47 -9.36 5.47 15.87
C VAL A 47 -10.56 4.60 15.50
N ASP A 48 -11.14 4.81 14.32
CA ASP A 48 -12.24 3.98 13.83
C ASP A 48 -11.78 2.54 13.63
N ILE A 49 -12.72 1.62 13.77
CA ILE A 49 -12.46 0.19 13.64
C ILE A 49 -12.31 -0.14 12.16
N VAL A 50 -11.12 -0.56 11.75
CA VAL A 50 -10.90 -1.16 10.43
C VAL A 50 -11.49 -2.56 10.45
N VAL A 51 -12.60 -2.74 9.73
CA VAL A 51 -13.20 -4.07 9.55
C VAL A 51 -12.45 -4.82 8.46
N PHE A 52 -12.35 -6.13 8.62
CA PHE A 52 -11.71 -6.99 7.64
C PHE A 52 -12.76 -7.87 6.95
N ASN A 53 -12.58 -8.07 5.65
CA ASN A 53 -13.46 -8.92 4.85
C ASN A 53 -12.64 -10.03 4.18
N TRP A 54 -13.24 -11.20 4.01
CA TRP A 54 -12.67 -12.24 3.17
C TRP A 54 -12.88 -11.89 1.70
N ARG A 55 -11.87 -12.09 0.86
CA ARG A 55 -11.98 -11.95 -0.59
C ARG A 55 -11.75 -13.28 -1.29
N GLU A 56 -12.33 -13.41 -2.47
CA GLU A 56 -12.08 -14.55 -3.34
C GLU A 56 -10.58 -14.67 -3.64
N LYS A 57 -10.05 -15.89 -3.64
CA LYS A 57 -8.62 -16.21 -3.91
C LYS A 57 -7.58 -15.68 -2.91
N GLU A 58 -7.97 -15.02 -1.83
CA GLU A 58 -7.03 -14.53 -0.80
C GLU A 58 -7.27 -15.24 0.52
N ASP A 59 -6.28 -15.95 1.05
CA ASP A 59 -6.43 -16.67 2.33
C ASP A 59 -6.38 -15.74 3.55
N GLU A 60 -5.76 -14.57 3.39
CA GLU A 60 -5.68 -13.53 4.42
C GLU A 60 -6.90 -12.60 4.35
N PRO A 61 -7.41 -12.11 5.50
CA PRO A 61 -8.51 -11.16 5.51
C PRO A 61 -8.02 -9.79 5.04
N PHE A 62 -8.79 -9.11 4.19
CA PHE A 62 -8.40 -7.82 3.62
C PHE A 62 -9.07 -6.64 4.36
N PRO A 63 -8.32 -5.60 4.75
CA PRO A 63 -8.87 -4.44 5.44
C PRO A 63 -9.79 -3.63 4.53
N ASP A 64 -10.91 -3.19 5.09
CA ASP A 64 -11.85 -2.27 4.46
C ASP A 64 -11.69 -0.89 5.09
N PHE A 65 -11.14 0.04 4.30
CA PHE A 65 -10.85 1.40 4.75
C PHE A 65 -12.01 2.37 4.51
N GLU A 66 -13.18 1.88 4.10
CA GLU A 66 -14.39 2.68 3.94
C GLU A 66 -15.03 2.98 5.32
N VAL A 67 -14.35 3.81 6.12
CA VAL A 67 -14.81 4.25 7.44
C VAL A 67 -15.05 5.77 7.47
N LYS A 68 -16.04 6.20 8.27
CA LYS A 68 -16.45 7.61 8.37
C LYS A 68 -15.57 8.36 9.36
N LYS A 69 -14.56 9.07 8.82
CA LYS A 69 -13.57 9.81 9.59
C LYS A 69 -14.15 10.99 10.36
N GLN A 70 -13.56 11.28 11.53
CA GLN A 70 -13.78 12.48 12.33
C GLN A 70 -12.42 13.06 12.77
N CYS A 71 -12.31 14.39 12.89
CA CYS A 71 -11.09 15.05 13.35
C CYS A 71 -10.86 14.77 14.85
N ARG A 72 -9.62 14.46 15.24
CA ARG A 72 -9.23 14.12 16.62
C ARG A 72 -7.81 14.63 16.90
N ASP A 73 -7.45 14.68 18.17
CA ASP A 73 -6.11 15.04 18.62
C ASP A 73 -5.12 13.89 18.32
N PHE A 74 -4.15 14.14 17.45
CA PHE A 74 -3.18 13.14 17.01
C PHE A 74 -2.26 12.66 18.12
N ASP A 75 -1.76 13.58 18.96
CA ASP A 75 -0.77 13.26 20.00
C ASP A 75 -1.43 12.43 21.10
N ALA A 76 -2.67 12.75 21.46
CA ALA A 76 -3.45 11.96 22.39
C ALA A 76 -3.68 10.53 21.89
N VAL A 77 -3.93 10.35 20.58
CA VAL A 77 -4.10 9.03 19.96
C VAL A 77 -2.79 8.25 19.96
N LEU A 78 -1.66 8.89 19.66
CA LEU A 78 -0.35 8.25 19.70
C LEU A 78 0.00 7.77 21.11
N GLN A 79 -0.17 8.64 22.12
CA GLN A 79 0.10 8.27 23.52
C GLN A 79 -0.76 7.07 23.94
N TRP A 80 -2.07 7.11 23.66
CA TRP A 80 -2.98 6.02 23.97
C TRP A 80 -2.57 4.71 23.26
N GLN A 81 -2.19 4.78 21.99
CA GLN A 81 -1.74 3.60 21.22
C GLN A 81 -0.48 2.98 21.84
N ASP A 82 0.47 3.79 22.28
CA ASP A 82 1.71 3.31 22.89
C ASP A 82 1.45 2.62 24.24
N GLU A 83 0.52 3.14 25.02
CA GLU A 83 0.09 2.56 26.31
C GLU A 83 -0.71 1.26 26.13
N MET A 84 -1.50 1.15 25.05
CA MET A 84 -2.52 0.10 24.89
C MET A 84 -2.16 -0.98 23.85
N LYS A 85 -1.08 -0.81 23.07
CA LYS A 85 -0.71 -1.77 22.02
C LYS A 85 -0.52 -3.18 22.57
N LEU A 86 -1.10 -4.15 21.88
CA LEU A 86 -0.95 -5.57 22.21
C LEU A 86 0.40 -6.10 21.70
N GLY A 87 1.12 -6.84 22.56
CA GLY A 87 2.42 -7.41 22.21
C GLY A 87 2.36 -8.68 21.35
N ASP A 88 1.19 -9.31 21.22
CA ASP A 88 0.99 -10.61 20.56
C ASP A 88 0.21 -10.52 19.23
N THR A 89 0.08 -9.33 18.66
CA THR A 89 -0.71 -9.09 17.42
C THR A 89 -0.26 -9.92 16.23
N ILE A 90 1.06 -10.10 16.05
CA ILE A 90 1.63 -10.89 14.95
C ILE A 90 1.20 -12.35 15.04
N GLU A 91 1.27 -12.93 16.24
CA GLU A 91 0.91 -14.34 16.44
C GLU A 91 -0.59 -14.56 16.30
N ARG A 92 -1.41 -13.60 16.78
CA ARG A 92 -2.85 -13.61 16.52
C ARG A 92 -3.18 -13.53 15.04
N TRP A 93 -2.46 -12.68 14.28
CA TRP A 93 -2.65 -12.55 12.84
C TRP A 93 -2.34 -13.84 12.11
N LYS A 94 -1.18 -14.47 12.39
CA LYS A 94 -0.79 -15.76 11.79
C LYS A 94 -1.77 -16.89 12.11
N ALA A 95 -2.40 -16.85 13.27
CA ALA A 95 -3.38 -17.84 13.69
C ALA A 95 -4.76 -17.67 13.03
N LEU A 96 -5.02 -16.55 12.33
CA LEU A 96 -6.28 -16.35 11.61
C LEU A 96 -6.36 -17.30 10.43
N GLN A 97 -7.42 -18.09 10.40
CA GLN A 97 -7.74 -19.01 9.30
C GLN A 97 -9.08 -18.61 8.71
N LYS A 98 -9.16 -18.56 7.38
CA LYS A 98 -10.43 -18.31 6.70
C LYS A 98 -11.42 -19.44 7.04
N PRO A 99 -12.58 -19.13 7.66
CA PRO A 99 -13.57 -20.16 7.97
C PRO A 99 -14.14 -20.82 6.70
N VAL A 100 -14.45 -22.10 6.79
CA VAL A 100 -15.12 -22.83 5.70
C VAL A 100 -16.48 -22.18 5.43
N GLY A 101 -16.74 -21.82 4.18
CA GLY A 101 -17.99 -21.16 3.77
C GLY A 101 -18.10 -19.68 4.16
N ALA A 102 -17.00 -19.03 4.55
CA ALA A 102 -17.00 -17.59 4.83
C ALA A 102 -17.54 -16.78 3.64
N LYS A 103 -18.35 -15.75 3.91
CA LYS A 103 -18.83 -14.81 2.89
C LYS A 103 -17.65 -14.03 2.31
N GLN A 104 -17.47 -14.11 1.00
CA GLN A 104 -16.34 -13.49 0.31
C GLN A 104 -16.80 -12.33 -0.59
N ARG A 105 -16.01 -11.26 -0.63
CA ARG A 105 -16.15 -10.18 -1.62
C ARG A 105 -15.38 -10.54 -2.89
N LYS A 106 -15.88 -10.08 -4.03
CA LYS A 106 -15.20 -10.21 -5.33
C LYS A 106 -13.92 -9.38 -5.34
N LEU A 107 -12.93 -9.86 -6.06
CA LEU A 107 -11.72 -9.09 -6.33
C LEU A 107 -12.02 -7.87 -7.21
N PRO A 108 -11.23 -6.78 -7.10
CA PRO A 108 -11.28 -5.66 -8.02
C PRO A 108 -11.08 -6.10 -9.49
N PRO A 109 -11.74 -5.45 -10.47
CA PRO A 109 -11.53 -5.76 -11.89
C PRO A 109 -10.06 -5.65 -12.31
N GLY A 110 -9.58 -6.59 -13.12
CA GLY A 110 -8.19 -6.64 -13.61
C GLY A 110 -7.16 -7.20 -12.63
N LEU A 111 -7.47 -7.29 -11.32
CA LEU A 111 -6.51 -7.83 -10.34
C LEU A 111 -6.23 -9.31 -10.59
N ALA A 112 -7.27 -10.09 -10.90
CA ALA A 112 -7.13 -11.51 -11.22
C ALA A 112 -6.35 -11.81 -12.51
N GLU A 113 -6.11 -10.81 -13.37
CA GLU A 113 -5.27 -10.94 -14.58
C GLU A 113 -3.80 -10.59 -14.31
N ILE A 114 -3.56 -9.75 -13.30
CA ILE A 114 -2.22 -9.33 -12.88
C ILE A 114 -1.64 -10.33 -11.87
N ASP A 115 -2.49 -10.85 -11.00
CA ASP A 115 -2.15 -11.82 -9.96
C ASP A 115 -3.21 -12.95 -9.93
N PRO A 116 -3.12 -13.92 -10.85
CA PRO A 116 -4.15 -14.95 -11.02
C PRO A 116 -4.24 -15.94 -9.86
N LEU A 117 -3.13 -16.10 -9.12
CA LEU A 117 -2.98 -16.96 -7.95
C LEU A 117 -3.19 -16.20 -6.63
N GLY A 118 -3.04 -14.87 -6.63
CA GLY A 118 -3.14 -14.04 -5.42
C GLY A 118 -1.92 -14.16 -4.50
N ASP A 119 -0.89 -14.88 -4.93
CA ASP A 119 0.33 -15.13 -4.16
C ASP A 119 1.41 -14.09 -4.47
N GLY A 120 1.43 -13.55 -5.70
CA GLY A 120 2.32 -12.49 -6.14
C GLY A 120 3.81 -12.80 -5.97
N GLU A 121 4.24 -14.04 -5.72
CA GLU A 121 5.58 -14.34 -5.22
C GLU A 121 6.60 -14.80 -6.28
N ILE A 122 7.82 -14.24 -6.20
CA ILE A 122 9.06 -14.80 -6.77
C ILE A 122 10.09 -14.85 -5.63
N ASP A 123 10.66 -16.03 -5.37
CA ASP A 123 11.68 -16.28 -4.32
C ASP A 123 11.30 -15.76 -2.92
N GLY A 124 10.01 -15.85 -2.56
CA GLY A 124 9.49 -15.40 -1.26
C GLY A 124 9.28 -13.88 -1.15
N PHE A 125 9.32 -13.15 -2.28
CA PHE A 125 9.01 -11.73 -2.35
C PHE A 125 7.79 -11.48 -3.23
N ARG A 126 6.81 -10.73 -2.71
CA ARG A 126 5.67 -10.24 -3.50
C ARG A 126 6.14 -9.23 -4.56
N VAL A 127 6.02 -9.57 -5.83
CA VAL A 127 6.47 -8.77 -6.98
C VAL A 127 5.34 -8.59 -8.01
N SER A 128 5.20 -7.36 -8.49
CA SER A 128 4.36 -7.07 -9.66
C SER A 128 5.26 -6.97 -10.90
N ARG A 129 4.94 -7.72 -11.95
CA ARG A 129 5.71 -7.65 -13.22
C ARG A 129 5.29 -6.40 -13.98
N LEU A 130 6.13 -5.37 -13.98
CA LEU A 130 5.90 -4.16 -14.77
C LEU A 130 6.08 -4.51 -16.27
N LYS A 131 4.98 -4.57 -17.02
CA LYS A 131 4.93 -5.05 -18.41
C LYS A 131 5.66 -4.13 -19.41
N ASP A 132 5.91 -2.88 -19.03
CA ASP A 132 6.50 -1.83 -19.87
C ASP A 132 7.88 -1.38 -19.39
N VAL A 133 8.56 -2.18 -18.57
CA VAL A 133 9.93 -1.88 -18.17
C VAL A 133 10.84 -2.07 -19.38
N PRO A 134 11.58 -1.02 -19.82
CA PRO A 134 12.53 -1.11 -20.91
C PRO A 134 13.54 -2.25 -20.68
N ALA A 135 13.94 -2.95 -21.74
CA ALA A 135 14.80 -4.14 -21.63
C ALA A 135 16.16 -3.85 -20.95
N ASP A 136 16.64 -2.61 -21.07
CA ASP A 136 17.84 -2.07 -20.40
C ASP A 136 17.69 -1.92 -18.88
N CYS A 137 16.46 -1.86 -18.36
CA CYS A 137 16.20 -1.90 -16.92
C CYS A 137 16.15 -3.33 -16.35
N LEU A 138 16.09 -4.36 -17.19
CA LEU A 138 16.13 -5.78 -16.78
C LEU A 138 17.56 -6.32 -16.68
N SER A 139 18.56 -5.59 -17.19
CA SER A 139 19.95 -6.08 -17.30
C SER A 139 20.91 -5.53 -16.24
N ALA A 140 20.42 -5.12 -15.07
CA ALA A 140 21.30 -4.65 -13.99
C ALA A 140 20.92 -5.28 -12.64
N ALA A 141 21.12 -6.60 -12.52
CA ALA A 141 21.65 -7.12 -11.26
C ALA A 141 23.18 -7.12 -11.41
N PRO A 142 23.92 -6.16 -10.82
CA PRO A 142 25.36 -6.34 -10.68
C PRO A 142 25.60 -7.58 -9.80
N SER A 143 26.59 -8.38 -10.19
CA SER A 143 27.11 -9.50 -9.40
C SER A 143 27.82 -9.01 -8.14
#